data_AF-A0A2T1GFA9-F1
#
_entry.id   AF-A0A2T1GFA9-F1
#
_cell.length_a   1.000
_cell.length_b   1.000
_cell.length_c   1.000
_cell.angle_alpha   90.00
_cell.angle_beta   90.00
_cell.angle_gamma   90.00
#
_symmetry.space_group_name_H-M   'P 1'
#
loop_
_entity.id
_entity.type
_entity.pdbx_description
1 polymer ?
#
loop_
_entity_poly.entity_id
_entity_poly.type
_entity_poly.pdbx_seq_one_letter_code
_entity_poly.pdbx_strand_id
1 'polypeptide(L)'
;MATCGNFSGQQWTLSPSRTSSDTYRLTTQFTGTDKCLDIINDGRNNRLTMATCGNFSGQLWTLSPSRKNPGTYRLTTQFTGMNKCLDIINDGRNNRLTMAQCGDFSGQYWAKSDTP
;
A
#
# COMPACT_ATOMS: atom_id res chain seq x y z
N MET A 1 10.21 -1.33 -12.12
CA MET A 1 8.81 -0.87 -11.90
C MET A 1 8.27 -0.36 -13.24
N ALA A 2 6.96 -0.40 -13.49
CA ALA A 2 6.40 0.23 -14.69
C ALA A 2 6.58 1.76 -14.59
N THR A 3 6.77 2.43 -15.73
CA THR A 3 6.77 3.90 -15.78
C THR A 3 5.38 4.43 -15.44
N CYS A 4 5.31 5.62 -14.83
CA CYS A 4 4.05 6.32 -14.66
C CYS A 4 3.39 6.56 -16.03
N GLY A 5 2.07 6.46 -16.08
CA GLY A 5 1.30 6.76 -17.25
C GLY A 5 -0.19 6.52 -17.03
N ASN A 6 -0.97 6.69 -18.09
CA ASN A 6 -2.43 6.52 -18.03
C ASN A 6 -2.84 5.04 -18.08
N PHE A 7 -2.44 4.27 -17.07
CA PHE A 7 -2.77 2.86 -16.91
C PHE A 7 -3.76 2.68 -15.77
N SER A 8 -4.87 1.99 -16.02
CA SER A 8 -5.93 1.74 -15.02
C SER A 8 -5.44 0.99 -13.77
N GLY A 9 -4.30 0.29 -13.85
CA GLY A 9 -3.64 -0.38 -12.73
C GLY A 9 -2.75 0.52 -11.87
N GLN A 10 -2.50 1.76 -12.32
CA GLN A 10 -1.73 2.77 -11.59
C GLN A 10 -2.63 3.86 -10.98
N GLN A 11 -3.92 3.85 -11.32
CA GLN A 11 -4.92 4.77 -10.78
C GLN A 11 -5.54 4.16 -9.52
N TRP A 12 -5.11 4.66 -8.37
CA TRP A 12 -5.53 4.17 -7.06
C TRP A 12 -6.66 5.01 -6.49
N THR A 13 -7.72 4.34 -6.03
CA THR A 13 -8.79 4.96 -5.24
C THR A 13 -8.62 4.58 -3.78
N LEU A 14 -8.61 5.58 -2.90
CA LEU A 14 -8.56 5.43 -1.45
C LEU A 14 -9.96 5.65 -0.88
N SER A 15 -10.62 4.57 -0.47
CA SER A 15 -11.95 4.65 0.14
C SER A 15 -11.81 4.55 1.67
N PRO A 16 -12.29 5.53 2.46
CA PRO A 16 -12.28 5.44 3.92
C PRO A 16 -12.99 4.17 4.40
N SER A 17 -12.40 3.50 5.38
CA SER A 17 -13.02 2.35 6.01
C SER A 17 -14.21 2.77 6.88
N ARG A 18 -15.30 2.00 6.81
CA ARG A 18 -16.47 2.19 7.67
C ARG A 18 -16.33 1.52 9.05
N THR A 19 -15.34 0.65 9.21
CA THR A 19 -15.18 -0.19 10.41
C THR A 19 -13.96 0.17 11.25
N SER A 20 -13.07 1.03 10.74
CA SER A 20 -11.86 1.46 11.44
C SER A 20 -11.51 2.89 11.02
N SER A 21 -11.52 3.81 11.97
CA SER A 21 -11.15 5.21 11.71
C SER A 21 -9.72 5.31 11.19
N ASP A 22 -9.45 6.34 10.38
CA ASP A 22 -8.11 6.66 9.85
C ASP A 22 -7.46 5.55 9.01
N THR A 23 -8.27 4.62 8.48
CA THR A 23 -7.83 3.60 7.53
C THR A 23 -8.58 3.71 6.20
N TYR A 24 -7.93 3.23 5.15
CA TYR A 24 -8.43 3.26 3.78
C TYR A 24 -8.36 1.87 3.16
N ARG A 25 -9.26 1.61 2.21
CA ARG A 25 -9.15 0.52 1.24
C ARG A 25 -8.60 1.09 -0.05
N LEU A 26 -7.60 0.42 -0.59
CA LEU A 26 -6.94 0.81 -1.83
C LEU A 26 -7.42 -0.11 -2.94
N THR A 27 -8.00 0.46 -3.99
CA THR A 27 -8.50 -0.26 -5.17
C THR A 27 -7.90 0.35 -6.43
N THR A 28 -7.93 -0.40 -7.54
CA THR A 28 -7.55 0.10 -8.86
C THR A 28 -8.68 -0.12 -9.85
N GLN A 29 -8.77 0.73 -10.88
CA GLN A 29 -9.75 0.50 -11.94
C GLN A 29 -9.49 -0.83 -12.69
N PHE A 30 -8.22 -1.22 -12.83
CA PHE A 30 -7.83 -2.45 -13.54
C PHE A 30 -8.42 -3.72 -12.93
N THR A 31 -8.39 -3.84 -11.60
CA THR A 31 -8.93 -5.01 -10.89
C THR A 31 -10.39 -4.86 -10.48
N GLY A 32 -11.00 -3.70 -10.71
CA GLY A 32 -12.35 -3.38 -10.24
C GLY A 32 -12.39 -2.90 -8.79
N THR A 33 -13.54 -2.33 -8.41
CA THR A 33 -13.80 -1.78 -7.07
C THR A 33 -14.08 -2.85 -6.01
N ASP A 34 -14.28 -4.09 -6.43
CA ASP A 34 -14.47 -5.26 -5.56
C ASP A 34 -13.14 -5.91 -5.15
N LYS A 35 -12.01 -5.44 -5.68
CA LYS A 35 -10.66 -5.92 -5.34
C LYS A 35 -9.85 -4.86 -4.60
N CYS A 36 -9.45 -5.19 -3.37
CA CYS A 36 -8.69 -4.35 -2.46
C CYS A 36 -7.25 -4.85 -2.35
N LEU A 37 -6.30 -3.93 -2.21
CA LEU A 37 -4.92 -4.24 -1.86
C LEU A 37 -4.87 -4.88 -0.47
N ASP A 38 -4.30 -6.07 -0.39
CA ASP A 38 -4.30 -6.92 0.80
C ASP A 38 -2.90 -7.50 1.05
N ILE A 39 -2.65 -7.90 2.30
CA ILE A 39 -1.50 -8.71 2.68
C ILE A 39 -1.89 -10.18 2.67
N ILE A 40 -1.11 -11.00 1.98
CA ILE A 40 -1.32 -12.45 1.97
C ILE A 40 -0.99 -13.00 3.36
N ASN A 41 -1.96 -13.65 4.01
CA ASN A 41 -1.78 -14.35 5.28
C ASN A 41 -1.20 -15.76 5.04
N ASP A 42 0.08 -15.83 4.68
CA ASP A 42 0.83 -17.06 4.38
C ASP A 42 1.83 -17.44 5.50
N GLY A 43 1.71 -16.81 6.68
CA GLY A 43 2.64 -16.97 7.80
C GLY A 43 3.89 -16.10 7.69
N ARG A 44 4.29 -15.66 6.49
CA ARG A 44 5.34 -14.64 6.30
C ARG A 44 4.77 -13.24 6.32
N ASN A 45 3.54 -13.07 5.82
CA ASN A 45 2.72 -11.86 5.97
C ASN A 45 3.43 -10.60 5.44
N ASN A 46 4.17 -10.75 4.34
CA ASN A 46 4.94 -9.67 3.74
C ASN A 46 4.64 -9.44 2.26
N ARG A 47 3.84 -10.29 1.64
CA ARG A 47 3.47 -10.18 0.23
C ARG A 47 2.12 -9.53 0.06
N LEU A 48 1.98 -8.77 -1.02
CA LEU A 48 0.75 -8.08 -1.37
C LEU A 48 -0.03 -8.83 -2.46
N THR A 49 -1.33 -8.62 -2.49
CA THR A 49 -2.24 -9.11 -3.53
C THR A 49 -3.44 -8.16 -3.71
N MET A 50 -4.17 -8.29 -4.81
CA MET A 50 -5.49 -7.69 -4.97
C MET A 50 -6.53 -8.78 -4.68
N ALA A 51 -7.17 -8.73 -3.51
CA ALA A 51 -8.13 -9.73 -3.05
C ALA A 51 -9.55 -9.15 -2.99
N THR A 52 -10.58 -10.02 -2.95
CA THR A 52 -11.96 -9.54 -2.75
C THR A 52 -12.05 -8.69 -1.50
N CYS A 53 -12.63 -7.49 -1.64
CA CYS A 53 -12.81 -6.56 -0.54
C CYS A 53 -13.70 -7.19 0.55
N GLY A 54 -13.25 -7.15 1.79
CA GLY A 54 -13.98 -7.64 2.96
C GLY A 54 -13.37 -7.11 4.24
N ASN A 55 -13.94 -7.43 5.41
CA ASN A 55 -13.45 -6.92 6.70
C ASN A 55 -12.17 -7.66 7.16
N PHE A 56 -11.10 -7.55 6.37
CA PHE A 56 -9.79 -8.15 6.63
C PHE A 56 -8.80 -7.06 7.03
N SER A 57 -8.08 -7.28 8.12
CA SER A 57 -7.11 -6.31 8.65
C SER A 57 -5.93 -6.05 7.72
N GLY A 58 -5.66 -6.95 6.77
CA GLY A 58 -4.65 -6.76 5.72
C GLY A 58 -5.07 -5.77 4.62
N GLN A 59 -6.36 -5.44 4.54
CA GLN A 59 -6.94 -4.50 3.57
C GLN A 59 -7.17 -3.10 4.15
N LEU A 60 -6.88 -2.91 5.44
CA LEU A 60 -7.07 -1.65 6.15
C LEU A 60 -5.72 -0.93 6.26
N TRP A 61 -5.51 0.02 5.35
CA TRP A 61 -4.26 0.75 5.21
C TRP A 61 -4.31 2.09 5.92
N THR A 62 -3.30 2.37 6.74
CA THR A 62 -3.06 3.70 7.30
C THR A 62 -2.01 4.41 6.47
N LEU A 63 -2.28 5.66 6.08
CA LEU A 63 -1.35 6.53 5.38
C LEU A 63 -0.86 7.60 6.35
N SER A 64 0.36 7.44 6.88
CA SER A 64 0.96 8.40 7.80
C SER A 64 1.88 9.37 7.04
N PRO A 65 1.63 10.69 7.05
CA PRO A 65 2.50 11.64 6.40
C PRO A 65 3.91 11.62 7.02
N SER A 66 4.93 11.64 6.17
CA SER A 66 6.31 11.70 6.63
C SER A 66 6.66 13.11 7.11
N ARG A 67 7.19 13.21 8.33
CA ARG A 67 7.74 14.46 8.86
C ARG A 67 9.09 14.83 8.21
N LYS A 68 9.85 13.82 7.76
CA LYS A 68 11.20 14.01 7.19
C LYS A 68 11.16 14.31 5.70
N ASN A 69 10.19 13.74 4.98
CA ASN A 69 10.04 13.88 3.54
C ASN A 69 8.64 14.43 3.23
N PRO A 70 8.43 15.75 3.32
CA PRO A 70 7.14 16.38 3.06
C PRO A 70 6.55 15.95 1.71
N GLY A 71 5.24 15.71 1.67
CA GLY A 71 4.54 15.23 0.48
C GLY A 71 4.57 13.70 0.28
N THR A 72 5.29 12.96 1.14
CA THR A 72 5.30 11.49 1.13
C THR A 72 4.58 10.90 2.34
N TYR A 73 4.23 9.62 2.22
CA TYR A 73 3.50 8.85 3.21
C TYR A 73 4.20 7.52 3.48
N ARG A 74 4.04 7.01 4.70
CA ARG A 74 4.27 5.61 5.02
C ARG A 74 2.95 4.88 5.05
N LEU A 75 2.94 3.69 4.47
CA LEU A 75 1.77 2.83 4.43
C LEU A 75 1.97 1.65 5.37
N THR A 76 1.05 1.46 6.30
CA THR A 76 1.00 0.31 7.20
C THR A 76 -0.37 -0.35 7.12
N THR A 77 -0.48 -1.59 7.60
CA THR A 77 -1.78 -2.28 7.71
C THR A 77 -2.04 -2.66 9.15
N GLN A 78 -3.32 -2.79 9.51
CA GLN A 78 -3.69 -3.30 10.82
C GLN A 78 -3.17 -4.73 11.05
N PHE A 79 -3.10 -5.56 10.00
CA PHE A 79 -2.66 -6.95 10.11
C PHE A 79 -1.17 -7.09 10.46
N THR A 80 -0.31 -6.35 9.77
CA THR A 80 1.14 -6.43 10.00
C THR A 80 1.63 -5.52 11.12
N GLY A 81 0.75 -4.65 11.63
CA GLY A 81 1.04 -3.68 12.68
C GLY A 81 1.75 -2.42 12.18
N MET A 82 1.84 -1.42 13.05
CA MET A 82 2.43 -0.10 12.75
C MET A 82 3.96 -0.12 12.61
N ASN A 83 4.62 -1.23 12.98
CA ASN A 83 6.07 -1.40 12.86
C ASN A 83 6.50 -1.97 11.50
N LYS A 84 5.55 -2.39 10.64
CA LYS A 84 5.83 -2.83 9.28
C LYS A 84 5.25 -1.88 8.25
N CYS A 85 6.11 -1.39 7.37
CA CYS A 85 5.81 -0.41 6.33
C CYS A 85 5.86 -1.07 4.95
N LEU A 86 5.02 -0.59 4.02
CA LEU A 86 5.14 -0.92 2.61
C LEU A 86 6.47 -0.42 2.07
N ASP A 87 7.22 -1.32 1.44
CA ASP A 87 8.57 -1.09 0.97
C ASP A 87 8.78 -1.67 -0.43
N ILE A 88 9.78 -1.16 -1.13
CA ILE A 88 10.32 -1.76 -2.33
C ILE A 88 11.47 -2.69 -1.97
N ILE A 89 11.44 -3.91 -2.51
CA ILE A 89 12.58 -4.81 -2.43
C ILE A 89 13.72 -4.22 -3.27
N ASN A 90 14.80 -3.81 -2.60
CA ASN A 90 15.99 -3.25 -3.26
C ASN A 90 16.96 -4.37 -3.69
N ASP A 91 16.54 -5.19 -4.66
CA ASP A 91 17.30 -6.33 -5.20
C ASP A 91 18.03 -6.01 -6.53
N GLY A 92 18.09 -4.74 -6.90
CA GLY A 92 18.64 -4.26 -8.17
C GLY A 92 17.62 -4.24 -9.32
N ARG A 93 16.49 -4.97 -9.21
CA ARG A 93 15.35 -4.86 -10.14
C ARG A 93 14.30 -3.89 -9.64
N ASN A 94 14.15 -3.78 -8.33
CA ASN A 94 13.39 -2.74 -7.64
C ASN A 94 11.95 -2.61 -8.18
N ASN A 95 11.30 -3.75 -8.40
CA ASN A 95 9.99 -3.85 -9.04
C ASN A 95 8.97 -4.68 -8.25
N ARG A 96 9.28 -5.01 -7.00
CA ARG A 96 8.44 -5.81 -6.11
C ARG A 96 8.25 -5.10 -4.79
N LEU A 97 7.04 -5.20 -4.26
CA LEU A 97 6.65 -4.68 -2.97
C LEU A 97 6.80 -5.74 -1.87
N THR A 98 7.05 -5.30 -0.66
CA THR A 98 7.03 -6.11 0.56
C THR A 98 6.54 -5.28 1.75
N MET A 99 6.08 -5.94 2.81
CA MET A 99 6.03 -5.32 4.15
C MET A 99 7.36 -5.59 4.86
N ALA A 100 8.06 -4.54 5.29
CA ALA A 100 9.35 -4.62 5.97
C ALA A 100 9.33 -3.77 7.25
N GLN A 101 10.30 -3.96 8.14
CA GLN A 101 10.40 -3.15 9.35
C GLN A 101 10.49 -1.66 8.98
N CYS A 102 9.65 -0.84 9.60
CA CYS A 102 9.66 0.60 9.40
C CYS A 102 11.02 1.17 9.82
N GLY A 103 11.64 1.94 8.94
CA GLY A 103 12.94 2.57 9.18
C GLY A 103 13.15 3.71 8.19
N ASP A 104 14.25 4.43 8.28
CA ASP A 104 14.51 5.56 7.38
C ASP A 104 15.06 5.10 6.02
N PHE A 105 14.21 4.40 5.27
CA PHE A 105 14.54 3.81 3.98
C PHE A 105 13.74 4.51 2.89
N SER A 106 14.41 4.91 1.81
CA SER A 106 13.78 5.62 0.69
C SER A 106 12.62 4.83 0.06
N GLY A 107 12.72 3.49 0.04
CA GLY A 107 11.68 2.59 -0.47
C GLY A 107 10.38 2.58 0.34
N GLN A 108 10.37 3.18 1.54
CA GLN A 108 9.19 3.24 2.42
C GLN A 108 8.42 4.56 2.34
N TYR A 109 8.88 5.51 1.53
CA TYR A 109 8.22 6.81 1.36
C TYR A 109 7.50 6.86 0.01
N TRP A 110 6.18 6.93 0.06
CA TRP A 110 5.30 6.89 -1.10
C TRP A 110 4.70 8.26 -1.37
N ALA A 111 4.78 8.73 -2.61
CA ALA A 111 4.10 9.94 -3.04
C ALA A 111 2.82 9.57 -3.81
N LYS A 112 1.81 10.43 -3.71
CA LYS A 112 0.65 10.41 -4.61
C LYS A 112 0.86 11.47 -5.70
N SER A 113 0.45 11.17 -6.92
CA SER A 113 0.47 12.09 -8.05
C SER A 113 -0.88 12.02 -8.73
N ASP A 114 -1.48 13.18 -8.97
CA ASP A 114 -2.73 13.30 -9.74
C ASP A 114 -2.45 13.42 -11.26
N THR A 115 -1.18 13.61 -11.63
CA THR A 115 -0.71 13.61 -13.03
C THR A 115 -0.19 12.22 -13.43
N PRO A 116 -0.56 11.72 -14.62
CA PRO A 116 0.03 10.51 -15.21
C PRO A 116 1.54 10.58 -15.35
#